data_AF-A0A925HYP3-F1
#
_entry.id   AF-A0A925HYP3-F1
#
_cell.length_a   1.000
_cell.length_b   1.000
_cell.length_c   1.000
_cell.angle_alpha   90.00
_cell.angle_beta   90.00
_cell.angle_gamma   90.00
#
_symmetry.space_group_name_H-M   'P 1'
#
loop_
_entity.id
_entity.type
_entity.pdbx_description
1 polymer ?
#
loop_
_entity_poly.entity_id
_entity_poly.type
_entity_poly.pdbx_seq_one_letter_code
_entity_poly.pdbx_strand_id
1 'polypeptide(L)'
;MFVVCLALLPASLLMRSAAAQGKTPASIAAHVEAGEFGPARAAADDLSAEGRDQALAIIAAAQVNAGARDASFATAYDIRSDQARLGAYQQLRSSGSSGSYGGGAGSFSGGDAPGGSRGGGVIADFDALIELIVTTIDPDTWDDVGGPGSIAEFATGVYVDAGGMLKKYNGDIDRSLSDVRKSAAVVGNSRNPRRTSVLRKISLTRLEREVQLLHAQGKNPDSVMRNLAGLSRIQFVLVYPETGDIVLAGPAGDWRPDDDGRMVDEKGRPVVQLDDLVVTLRNAFSETGRFGCAIVPTKEGLAGIQAKQAEWAKKSLTSSNRAEFLEDLRSALGEQDITTHGIDPRTHAARVIVEADYRMKLVGMGLEKGTGGVTSYLDSIELAKGEAPPPTNVLRWWFTLNYDALRSAPQNDAFQLHGPGVKVLSENEMLTERGERVHTGKSSDLNSKFARSFTKNFESLAAKYPIYA
;
A
#
# COMPACT_ATOMS: atom_id res chain seq x y z
N MET A 1 -35.62 90.30 -39.73
CA MET A 1 -36.87 89.90 -40.39
C MET A 1 -36.93 88.38 -40.34
N PHE A 2 -37.80 87.83 -39.47
CA PHE A 2 -38.52 86.54 -39.56
C PHE A 2 -37.67 85.24 -39.70
N VAL A 3 -37.78 84.16 -38.90
CA VAL A 3 -38.70 83.70 -37.85
C VAL A 3 -37.99 82.64 -36.99
N VAL A 4 -38.32 82.64 -35.70
CA VAL A 4 -38.07 81.63 -34.67
C VAL A 4 -38.86 80.35 -34.95
N CYS A 5 -38.24 79.17 -34.86
CA CYS A 5 -38.97 78.01 -34.34
C CYS A 5 -38.04 77.06 -33.57
N LEU A 6 -38.49 76.81 -32.35
CA LEU A 6 -37.85 76.14 -31.24
C LEU A 6 -38.15 74.63 -31.34
N ALA A 7 -37.13 73.77 -31.26
CA ALA A 7 -37.31 72.37 -30.91
C ALA A 7 -36.07 71.89 -30.14
N LEU A 8 -36.20 71.95 -28.81
CA LEU A 8 -35.34 71.26 -27.84
C LEU A 8 -35.49 69.75 -28.01
N LEU A 9 -34.38 69.00 -28.06
CA LEU A 9 -34.25 67.62 -27.58
C LEU A 9 -32.75 67.33 -27.30
N PRO A 10 -32.42 66.55 -26.25
CA PRO A 10 -31.16 66.67 -25.53
C PRO A 10 -30.04 65.79 -26.08
N ALA A 11 -28.81 66.29 -25.93
CA ALA A 11 -27.59 65.50 -25.97
C ALA A 11 -27.51 64.60 -24.74
N SER A 12 -27.33 63.29 -24.92
CA SER A 12 -26.67 62.34 -24.00
C SER A 12 -26.79 60.90 -24.53
N LEU A 13 -25.77 60.08 -24.26
CA LEU A 13 -25.63 58.62 -24.51
C LEU A 13 -25.01 58.19 -25.86
N LEU A 14 -23.77 58.62 -26.07
CA LEU A 14 -22.72 57.68 -26.48
C LEU A 14 -22.23 56.93 -25.22
N MET A 15 -22.90 55.84 -24.87
CA MET A 15 -22.34 54.82 -23.99
C MET A 15 -22.30 53.52 -24.78
N ARG A 16 -21.07 53.07 -25.06
CA ARG A 16 -20.79 51.68 -25.42
C ARG A 16 -21.50 50.80 -24.41
N SER A 17 -22.48 50.04 -24.88
CA SER A 17 -22.96 48.85 -24.21
C SER A 17 -21.81 47.84 -24.16
N ALA A 18 -20.93 47.98 -23.17
CA ALA A 18 -20.19 46.85 -22.59
C ALA A 18 -21.09 46.23 -21.52
N ALA A 19 -22.31 45.86 -21.91
CA ALA A 19 -23.21 45.12 -21.05
C ALA A 19 -22.75 43.66 -21.03
N ALA A 20 -22.17 43.26 -19.90
CA ALA A 20 -22.13 41.89 -19.38
C ALA A 20 -22.17 40.78 -20.45
N GLN A 21 -21.04 40.50 -21.10
CA GLN A 21 -20.86 39.18 -21.68
C GLN A 21 -20.94 38.19 -20.51
N GLY A 22 -22.02 37.40 -20.46
CA GLY A 22 -22.13 36.31 -19.50
C GLY A 22 -20.86 35.47 -19.56
N LYS A 23 -20.30 35.15 -18.39
CA LYS A 23 -19.13 34.31 -18.23
C LYS A 23 -19.46 32.90 -18.74
N THR A 24 -19.24 32.72 -20.03
CA THR A 24 -19.54 31.50 -20.79
C THR A 24 -18.22 30.88 -21.25
N PRO A 25 -18.18 29.58 -21.59
CA PRO A 25 -16.99 28.97 -22.19
C PRO A 25 -16.42 29.75 -23.38
N ALA A 26 -17.26 30.43 -24.16
CA ALA A 26 -16.86 31.31 -25.25
C ALA A 26 -16.08 32.55 -24.80
N SER A 27 -16.43 33.13 -23.64
CA SER A 27 -15.69 34.28 -23.06
C SER A 27 -14.30 33.87 -22.59
N ILE A 28 -14.14 32.64 -22.07
CA ILE A 28 -12.83 32.10 -21.65
C ILE A 28 -11.94 31.90 -22.88
N ALA A 29 -12.47 31.32 -23.96
CA ALA A 29 -11.73 31.15 -25.21
C ALA A 29 -11.23 32.50 -25.77
N ALA A 30 -12.08 33.52 -25.78
CA ALA A 30 -11.71 34.86 -26.23
C ALA A 30 -10.58 35.47 -25.38
N HIS A 31 -10.65 35.36 -24.05
CA HIS A 31 -9.57 35.84 -23.18
C HIS A 31 -8.26 35.04 -23.37
N VAL A 32 -8.35 33.73 -23.59
CA VAL A 32 -7.17 32.87 -23.86
C VAL A 32 -6.51 33.25 -25.19
N GLU A 33 -7.29 33.45 -26.26
CA GLU A 33 -6.78 33.90 -27.56
C GLU A 33 -6.14 35.29 -27.49
N ALA A 34 -6.67 36.17 -26.63
CA ALA A 34 -6.11 37.49 -26.38
C ALA A 34 -4.85 37.47 -25.47
N GLY A 35 -4.48 36.31 -24.90
CA GLY A 35 -3.38 36.19 -23.93
C GLY A 35 -3.72 36.75 -22.53
N GLU A 36 -4.99 37.02 -22.27
CA GLU A 36 -5.51 37.58 -21.01
C GLU A 36 -5.83 36.47 -20.00
N PHE A 37 -4.79 35.80 -19.49
CA PHE A 37 -4.98 34.61 -18.64
C PHE A 37 -5.61 34.91 -17.26
N GLY A 38 -5.42 36.10 -16.70
CA GLY A 38 -6.04 36.48 -15.43
C GLY A 38 -7.58 36.54 -15.52
N PRO A 39 -8.13 37.33 -16.45
CA PRO A 39 -9.57 37.33 -16.76
C PRO A 39 -10.12 35.95 -17.13
N ALA A 40 -9.39 35.16 -17.94
CA ALA A 40 -9.80 33.80 -18.29
C ALA A 40 -9.99 32.91 -17.05
N ARG A 41 -9.06 32.99 -16.09
CA ARG A 41 -9.16 32.24 -14.81
C ARG A 41 -10.32 32.72 -13.96
N ALA A 42 -10.54 34.04 -13.85
CA ALA A 42 -11.66 34.59 -13.09
C ALA A 42 -13.02 34.21 -13.69
N ALA A 43 -13.11 34.06 -15.02
CA ALA A 43 -14.31 33.57 -15.70
C ALA A 43 -14.54 32.07 -15.47
N ALA A 44 -13.47 31.27 -15.28
CA ALA A 44 -13.59 29.84 -15.00
C ALA A 44 -14.18 29.52 -13.62
N ASP A 45 -14.06 30.41 -12.64
CA ASP A 45 -14.58 30.19 -11.27
C ASP A 45 -16.12 30.14 -11.20
N ASP A 46 -16.82 30.69 -12.21
CA ASP A 46 -18.28 30.68 -12.28
C ASP A 46 -18.83 29.40 -12.97
N LEU A 47 -17.95 28.52 -13.47
CA LEU A 47 -18.36 27.26 -14.11
C LEU A 47 -18.67 26.16 -13.08
N SER A 48 -19.27 25.06 -13.56
CA SER A 48 -19.33 23.81 -12.79
C SER A 48 -17.91 23.33 -12.44
N ALA A 49 -17.78 22.47 -11.42
CA ALA A 49 -16.47 21.96 -11.01
C ALA A 49 -15.69 21.32 -12.17
N GLU A 50 -16.38 20.52 -13.00
CA GLU A 50 -15.80 19.90 -14.18
C GLU A 50 -15.45 20.94 -15.27
N GLY A 51 -16.35 21.89 -15.54
CA GLY A 51 -16.11 22.95 -16.51
C GLY A 51 -14.95 23.87 -16.11
N ARG A 52 -14.81 24.15 -14.81
CA ARG A 52 -13.69 24.91 -14.24
C ARG A 52 -12.37 24.17 -14.44
N ASP A 53 -12.32 22.88 -14.12
CA ASP A 53 -11.11 22.05 -14.30
C ASP A 53 -10.70 21.98 -15.78
N GLN A 54 -11.67 21.81 -16.69
CA GLN A 54 -11.42 21.83 -18.14
C GLN A 54 -10.90 23.19 -18.61
N ALA A 55 -11.50 24.30 -18.14
CA ALA A 55 -11.05 25.65 -18.47
C ALA A 55 -9.63 25.92 -17.96
N LEU A 56 -9.31 25.51 -16.73
CA LEU A 56 -7.97 25.65 -16.17
C LEU A 56 -6.92 24.85 -16.96
N ALA A 57 -7.26 23.64 -17.43
CA ALA A 57 -6.38 22.85 -18.30
C ALA A 57 -6.10 23.57 -19.63
N ILE A 58 -7.13 24.16 -20.26
CA ILE A 58 -6.99 24.94 -21.50
C ILE A 58 -6.12 26.18 -21.27
N ILE A 59 -6.38 26.94 -20.20
CA ILE A 59 -5.61 28.12 -19.84
C ILE A 59 -4.14 27.75 -19.58
N ALA A 60 -3.87 26.67 -18.85
CA ALA A 60 -2.52 26.21 -18.58
C ALA A 60 -1.77 25.84 -19.88
N ALA A 61 -2.42 25.12 -20.80
CA ALA A 61 -1.84 24.78 -22.10
C ALA A 61 -1.49 26.04 -22.92
N ALA A 62 -2.39 27.02 -22.94
CA ALA A 62 -2.15 28.30 -23.62
C ALA A 62 -1.02 29.12 -22.98
N GLN A 63 -0.89 29.09 -21.65
CA GLN A 63 0.22 29.73 -20.93
C GLN A 63 1.58 29.15 -21.34
N VAL A 64 1.70 27.84 -21.55
CA VAL A 64 2.95 27.24 -22.09
C VAL A 64 3.24 27.74 -23.49
N ASN A 65 2.23 27.77 -24.36
CA ASN A 65 2.40 28.25 -25.74
C ASN A 65 2.81 29.72 -25.79
N ALA A 66 2.41 30.51 -24.79
CA ALA A 66 2.81 31.91 -24.61
C ALA A 66 4.15 32.08 -23.87
N GLY A 67 4.87 31.00 -23.55
CA GLY A 67 6.16 31.04 -22.85
C GLY A 67 6.07 31.19 -21.32
N ALA A 68 4.87 31.24 -20.75
CA ALA A 68 4.62 31.41 -19.32
C ALA A 68 4.56 30.06 -18.57
N ARG A 69 5.66 29.31 -18.60
CA ARG A 69 5.73 27.94 -18.05
C ARG A 69 5.42 27.86 -16.54
N ASP A 70 5.98 28.75 -15.71
CA ASP A 70 5.70 28.67 -14.27
C ASP A 70 4.21 28.97 -13.96
N ALA A 71 3.61 29.91 -14.71
CA ALA A 71 2.20 30.24 -14.60
C ALA A 71 1.31 29.06 -15.02
N SER A 72 1.70 28.30 -16.05
CA SER A 72 0.94 27.12 -16.48
C SER A 72 0.90 26.03 -15.43
N PHE A 73 2.02 25.79 -14.73
CA PHE A 73 2.07 24.83 -13.63
C PHE A 73 1.21 25.31 -12.45
N ALA A 74 1.25 26.59 -12.11
CA ALA A 74 0.39 27.17 -11.08
C ALA A 74 -1.10 27.07 -11.44
N THR A 75 -1.48 27.26 -12.72
CA THR A 75 -2.86 27.08 -13.18
C THR A 75 -3.30 25.62 -13.15
N ALA A 76 -2.46 24.70 -13.61
CA ALA A 76 -2.76 23.27 -13.55
C ALA A 76 -2.87 22.77 -12.10
N TYR A 77 -2.09 23.31 -11.17
CA TYR A 77 -2.17 22.98 -9.74
C TYR A 77 -3.56 23.22 -9.14
N ASP A 78 -4.30 24.22 -9.63
CA ASP A 78 -5.63 24.58 -9.12
C ASP A 78 -6.78 23.72 -9.67
N ILE A 79 -6.48 22.79 -10.59
CA ILE A 79 -7.40 21.76 -11.07
C ILE A 79 -7.72 20.81 -9.91
N ARG A 80 -9.01 20.67 -9.61
CA ARG A 80 -9.47 19.89 -8.45
C ARG A 80 -9.34 18.40 -8.69
N SER A 81 -9.81 17.92 -9.84
CA SER A 81 -9.73 16.52 -10.24
C SER A 81 -8.28 16.08 -10.42
N ASP A 82 -7.88 15.03 -9.68
CA ASP A 82 -6.51 14.53 -9.70
C ASP A 82 -6.14 13.91 -11.05
N GLN A 83 -7.10 13.26 -11.73
CA GLN A 83 -6.92 12.71 -13.06
C GLN A 83 -6.80 13.81 -14.12
N ALA A 84 -7.66 14.83 -14.07
CA ALA A 84 -7.59 15.95 -15.01
C ALA A 84 -6.29 16.74 -14.84
N ARG A 85 -5.84 16.94 -13.59
CA ARG A 85 -4.58 17.60 -13.27
C ARG A 85 -3.37 16.82 -13.77
N LEU A 86 -3.35 15.50 -13.56
CA LEU A 86 -2.30 14.62 -14.10
C LEU A 86 -2.24 14.72 -15.62
N GLY A 87 -3.38 14.65 -16.31
CA GLY A 87 -3.48 14.81 -17.76
C GLY A 87 -2.96 16.17 -18.23
N ALA A 88 -3.33 17.26 -17.53
CA ALA A 88 -2.82 18.59 -17.82
C ALA A 88 -1.29 18.64 -17.70
N TYR A 89 -0.70 18.14 -16.62
CA TYR A 89 0.76 18.09 -16.48
C TYR A 89 1.46 17.27 -17.57
N GLN A 90 0.89 16.14 -17.98
CA GLN A 90 1.43 15.33 -19.08
C GLN A 90 1.45 16.14 -20.40
N GLN A 91 0.37 16.86 -20.70
CA GLN A 91 0.29 17.74 -21.87
C GLN A 91 1.30 18.91 -21.77
N LEU A 92 1.43 19.56 -20.62
CA LEU A 92 2.39 20.66 -20.45
C LEU A 92 3.84 20.20 -20.64
N ARG A 93 4.16 18.96 -20.26
CA ARG A 93 5.48 18.37 -20.46
C ARG A 93 5.77 18.04 -21.93
N SER A 94 4.79 17.53 -22.68
CA SER A 94 4.95 17.25 -24.10
C SER A 94 5.06 18.54 -24.92
N SER A 95 4.27 19.57 -24.60
CA SER A 95 4.34 20.89 -25.25
C SER A 95 5.65 21.64 -25.01
N GLY A 96 6.37 21.35 -23.92
CA GLY A 96 7.68 21.92 -23.64
C GLY A 96 8.85 21.23 -24.35
N SER A 97 8.60 20.11 -25.04
CA SER A 97 9.62 19.34 -25.78
C SER A 97 9.60 19.60 -27.28
N SER A 98 8.68 20.42 -27.80
CA SER A 98 8.59 20.80 -29.21
C SER A 98 9.53 21.97 -29.57
N GLY A 99 10.81 21.84 -29.19
CA GLY A 99 11.89 22.53 -29.88
C GLY A 99 12.34 21.69 -31.07
N SER A 100 11.93 22.08 -32.27
CA SER A 100 12.28 21.46 -33.57
C SER A 100 11.47 20.23 -33.99
N TYR A 101 10.48 20.49 -34.84
CA TYR A 101 10.04 19.79 -36.06
C TYR A 101 8.51 19.92 -36.16
N GLY A 102 8.07 20.79 -37.07
CA GLY A 102 6.66 21.08 -37.29
C GLY A 102 5.92 19.96 -38.02
N GLY A 103 4.62 19.84 -37.74
CA GLY A 103 3.67 19.19 -38.62
C GLY A 103 2.51 18.47 -37.93
N GLY A 104 1.31 19.04 -38.02
CA GLY A 104 0.10 18.30 -38.41
C GLY A 104 -0.67 17.51 -37.34
N ALA A 105 -1.92 17.92 -37.14
CA ALA A 105 -2.95 17.20 -36.40
C ALA A 105 -3.34 15.85 -37.06
N GLY A 106 -3.80 14.89 -36.24
CA GLY A 106 -4.81 13.92 -36.66
C GLY A 106 -4.58 12.46 -36.29
N SER A 107 -5.54 11.93 -35.53
CA SER A 107 -6.07 10.55 -35.56
C SER A 107 -5.36 9.44 -34.81
N PHE A 108 -6.14 8.87 -33.89
CA PHE A 108 -6.11 7.49 -33.43
C PHE A 108 -6.07 6.52 -34.62
N SER A 109 -5.18 5.53 -34.55
CA SER A 109 -5.38 4.19 -35.12
C SER A 109 -4.47 3.22 -34.36
N GLY A 110 -5.06 2.12 -33.88
CA GLY A 110 -4.32 0.99 -33.37
C GLY A 110 -3.54 0.27 -34.47
N GLY A 111 -2.54 -0.50 -34.05
CA GLY A 111 -1.77 -1.36 -34.93
C GLY A 111 -0.51 -1.86 -34.25
N ASP A 112 -0.50 -3.16 -33.97
CA ASP A 112 0.58 -3.98 -33.45
C ASP A 112 1.96 -3.76 -34.10
N ALA A 113 3.01 -3.92 -33.30
CA ALA A 113 4.30 -4.43 -33.78
C ALA A 113 5.11 -5.08 -32.64
N PRO A 114 5.99 -6.06 -32.96
CA PRO A 114 6.22 -7.24 -32.12
C PRO A 114 7.65 -7.35 -31.55
N GLY A 115 7.79 -8.22 -30.55
CA GLY A 115 8.96 -9.10 -30.39
C GLY A 115 10.18 -8.55 -29.64
N GLY A 116 10.37 -9.03 -28.41
CA GLY A 116 11.61 -8.91 -27.64
C GLY A 116 11.65 -9.93 -26.51
N SER A 117 12.27 -11.08 -26.77
CA SER A 117 12.23 -12.33 -26.02
C SER A 117 12.92 -12.36 -24.65
N ARG A 118 12.33 -13.20 -23.77
CA ARG A 118 12.94 -14.21 -22.87
C ARG A 118 13.48 -13.81 -21.48
N GLY A 119 12.94 -14.53 -20.50
CA GLY A 119 13.40 -14.73 -19.13
C GLY A 119 12.19 -14.87 -18.21
N GLY A 120 11.43 -15.98 -18.24
CA GLY A 120 11.87 -17.25 -17.69
C GLY A 120 11.47 -17.37 -16.21
N GLY A 121 10.18 -17.24 -15.92
CA GLY A 121 9.58 -17.61 -14.65
C GLY A 121 8.27 -18.33 -14.99
N VAL A 122 8.29 -19.65 -14.95
CA VAL A 122 7.07 -20.45 -15.11
C VAL A 122 6.23 -20.15 -13.87
N ILE A 123 5.28 -19.22 -13.98
CA ILE A 123 4.11 -19.24 -13.11
C ILE A 123 3.41 -20.54 -13.50
N ALA A 124 3.34 -21.51 -12.58
CA ALA A 124 2.53 -22.69 -12.83
C ALA A 124 1.11 -22.19 -13.06
N ASP A 125 0.54 -22.55 -14.22
CA ASP A 125 -0.88 -22.39 -14.50
C ASP A 125 -1.62 -23.39 -13.59
N PHE A 126 -1.94 -22.95 -12.38
CA PHE A 126 -2.52 -23.78 -11.35
C PHE A 126 -3.98 -24.16 -11.68
N ASP A 127 -4.66 -23.34 -12.49
CA ASP A 127 -5.95 -23.68 -13.09
C ASP A 127 -5.81 -24.91 -14.01
N ALA A 128 -4.82 -24.91 -14.92
CA ALA A 128 -4.55 -26.06 -15.78
C ALA A 128 -4.13 -27.32 -14.98
N LEU A 129 -3.45 -27.14 -13.85
CA LEU A 129 -3.06 -28.24 -12.97
C LEU A 129 -4.26 -28.80 -12.19
N ILE A 130 -5.12 -27.93 -11.65
CA ILE A 130 -6.34 -28.33 -10.96
C ILE A 130 -7.27 -29.04 -11.92
N GLU A 131 -7.45 -28.50 -13.12
CA GLU A 131 -8.24 -29.14 -14.17
C GLU A 131 -7.66 -30.53 -14.51
N LEU A 132 -6.35 -30.66 -14.68
CA LEU A 132 -5.71 -31.95 -14.90
C LEU A 132 -5.96 -32.94 -13.75
N ILE A 133 -5.84 -32.51 -12.49
CA ILE A 133 -6.05 -33.37 -11.33
C ILE A 133 -7.52 -33.81 -11.23
N VAL A 134 -8.46 -32.87 -11.34
CA VAL A 134 -9.90 -33.15 -11.28
C VAL A 134 -10.33 -34.07 -12.42
N THR A 135 -9.74 -33.92 -13.61
CA THR A 135 -10.09 -34.73 -14.79
C THR A 135 -9.38 -36.07 -14.86
N THR A 136 -8.26 -36.27 -14.16
CA THR A 136 -7.42 -37.47 -14.30
C THR A 136 -7.45 -38.38 -13.07
N ILE A 137 -7.65 -37.83 -11.87
CA ILE A 137 -7.61 -38.57 -10.61
C ILE A 137 -9.03 -38.72 -10.07
N ASP A 138 -9.57 -39.95 -10.12
CA ASP A 138 -10.91 -40.33 -9.65
C ASP A 138 -11.97 -39.22 -9.85
N PRO A 139 -12.30 -38.87 -11.12
CA PRO A 139 -13.05 -37.67 -11.47
C PRO A 139 -14.42 -37.56 -10.76
N ASP A 140 -15.04 -38.69 -10.44
CA ASP A 140 -16.34 -38.78 -9.78
C ASP A 140 -16.30 -38.47 -8.27
N THR A 141 -15.11 -38.25 -7.70
CA THR A 141 -14.91 -38.06 -6.25
C THR A 141 -14.79 -36.59 -5.82
N TRP A 142 -14.77 -35.65 -6.76
CA TRP A 142 -14.62 -34.22 -6.49
C TRP A 142 -15.96 -33.50 -6.23
N ASP A 143 -15.92 -32.43 -5.44
CA ASP A 143 -17.08 -31.65 -4.97
C ASP A 143 -17.87 -31.06 -6.15
N ASP A 144 -17.17 -30.67 -7.22
CA ASP A 144 -17.75 -30.13 -8.46
C ASP A 144 -18.67 -31.14 -9.18
N VAL A 145 -18.56 -32.44 -8.87
CA VAL A 145 -19.44 -33.51 -9.37
C VAL A 145 -20.22 -34.23 -8.26
N GLY A 146 -20.24 -33.67 -7.04
CA GLY A 146 -21.00 -34.19 -5.90
C GLY A 146 -20.29 -35.27 -5.08
N GLY A 147 -18.99 -35.45 -5.27
CA GLY A 147 -18.13 -36.30 -4.44
C GLY A 147 -17.60 -35.59 -3.18
N PRO A 148 -17.02 -36.32 -2.22
CA PRO A 148 -16.57 -35.75 -0.95
C PRO A 148 -15.22 -35.02 -1.00
N GLY A 149 -14.49 -35.06 -2.13
CA GLY A 149 -13.16 -34.47 -2.28
C GLY A 149 -13.23 -33.01 -2.72
N SER A 150 -12.49 -32.11 -2.08
CA SER A 150 -12.35 -30.71 -2.54
C SER A 150 -10.90 -30.44 -2.92
N ILE A 151 -10.70 -29.66 -3.98
CA ILE A 151 -9.40 -29.15 -4.39
C ILE A 151 -9.51 -27.65 -4.57
N ALA A 152 -8.59 -26.92 -3.97
CA ALA A 152 -8.49 -25.48 -4.12
C ALA A 152 -7.02 -25.12 -4.08
N GLU A 153 -6.64 -24.09 -4.84
CA GLU A 153 -5.36 -23.45 -4.61
C GLU A 153 -5.31 -22.93 -3.19
N PHE A 154 -4.24 -23.25 -2.46
CA PHE A 154 -4.04 -22.69 -1.14
C PHE A 154 -2.67 -22.04 -1.03
N ALA A 155 -2.67 -20.71 -0.98
CA ALA A 155 -1.46 -19.90 -0.92
C ALA A 155 -0.66 -20.17 0.36
N THR A 156 0.66 -20.33 0.22
CA THR A 156 1.61 -20.47 1.33
C THR A 156 2.30 -19.15 1.64
N GLY A 157 2.55 -18.84 2.93
CA GLY A 157 3.29 -17.64 3.35
C GLY A 157 2.59 -16.73 4.37
N VAL A 158 3.26 -15.61 4.70
CA VAL A 158 2.69 -14.44 5.38
C VAL A 158 1.55 -13.89 4.55
N TYR A 159 0.44 -13.51 5.19
CA TYR A 159 -0.76 -13.13 4.47
C TYR A 159 -1.48 -11.95 5.12
N VAL A 160 -1.42 -10.81 4.46
CA VAL A 160 -2.28 -9.66 4.76
C VAL A 160 -3.44 -9.72 3.78
N ASP A 161 -4.67 -9.78 4.30
CA ASP A 161 -5.91 -9.80 3.50
C ASP A 161 -6.88 -8.78 4.05
N ALA A 162 -7.20 -7.78 3.23
CA ALA A 162 -8.26 -6.83 3.54
C ALA A 162 -9.68 -7.42 3.33
N GLY A 163 -9.78 -8.60 2.69
CA GLY A 163 -11.01 -9.18 2.16
C GLY A 163 -11.39 -10.54 2.76
N GLY A 164 -12.07 -10.51 3.90
CA GLY A 164 -13.02 -11.55 4.29
C GLY A 164 -14.44 -11.19 3.85
N MET A 165 -14.67 -11.04 2.54
CA MET A 165 -15.90 -10.51 1.91
C MET A 165 -16.12 -9.01 2.21
N LEU A 166 -16.28 -8.17 1.17
CA LEU A 166 -16.83 -6.81 1.29
C LEU A 166 -18.24 -6.92 1.88
N LYS A 167 -18.35 -6.92 3.22
CA LYS A 167 -19.62 -6.84 3.91
C LYS A 167 -20.02 -5.38 3.98
N LYS A 168 -21.32 -5.10 3.78
CA LYS A 168 -21.90 -3.82 4.20
C LYS A 168 -21.46 -3.55 5.65
N TYR A 169 -20.81 -2.41 5.84
CA TYR A 169 -20.30 -1.97 7.11
C TYR A 169 -21.43 -1.94 8.16
N ASN A 170 -21.38 -2.85 9.11
CA ASN A 170 -22.10 -2.79 10.40
C ASN A 170 -21.06 -2.59 11.51
N GLY A 171 -20.13 -1.65 11.35
CA GLY A 171 -19.10 -1.44 12.35
C GLY A 171 -19.64 -0.76 13.61
N ASP A 172 -18.88 -0.88 14.69
CA ASP A 172 -19.18 -0.20 15.95
C ASP A 172 -19.17 1.31 15.73
N ILE A 173 -20.34 1.91 15.92
CA ILE A 173 -20.50 3.36 15.87
C ILE A 173 -19.93 3.97 17.14
N ASP A 174 -18.92 4.81 17.01
CA ASP A 174 -18.33 5.57 18.10
C ASP A 174 -18.56 7.06 17.87
N ARG A 175 -19.46 7.65 18.67
CA ARG A 175 -19.81 9.07 18.57
C ARG A 175 -18.66 10.00 18.94
N SER A 176 -17.68 9.53 19.73
CA SER A 176 -16.52 10.33 20.09
C SER A 176 -15.63 10.66 18.88
N LEU A 177 -15.70 9.85 17.81
CA LEU A 177 -14.96 10.09 16.57
C LEU A 177 -15.42 11.36 15.85
N SER A 178 -16.68 11.77 16.00
CA SER A 178 -17.16 13.06 15.50
C SER A 178 -16.43 14.23 16.17
N ASP A 179 -16.11 14.11 17.46
CA ASP A 179 -15.39 15.15 18.21
C ASP A 179 -13.90 15.15 17.87
N VAL A 180 -13.30 13.97 17.64
CA VAL A 180 -11.94 13.84 17.09
C VAL A 180 -11.85 14.54 15.73
N ARG A 181 -12.79 14.28 14.80
CA ARG A 181 -12.83 14.92 13.48
C ARG A 181 -12.92 16.44 13.57
N LYS A 182 -13.83 16.96 14.40
CA LYS A 182 -14.02 18.41 14.60
C LYS A 182 -12.77 19.05 15.19
N SER A 183 -12.19 18.46 16.22
CA SER A 183 -10.97 18.96 16.86
C SER A 183 -9.78 18.92 15.92
N ALA A 184 -9.67 17.86 15.10
CA ALA A 184 -8.66 17.71 14.07
C ALA A 184 -8.81 18.72 12.92
N ALA A 185 -9.98 19.32 12.70
CA ALA A 185 -10.14 20.38 11.69
C ALA A 185 -9.41 21.68 12.08
N VAL A 186 -9.15 21.90 13.38
CA VAL A 186 -8.47 23.10 13.87
C VAL A 186 -7.00 23.09 13.46
N VAL A 187 -6.55 24.15 12.80
CA VAL A 187 -5.15 24.31 12.38
C VAL A 187 -4.30 24.66 13.61
N GLY A 188 -3.30 23.83 13.89
CA GLY A 188 -2.38 24.05 15.01
C GLY A 188 -1.36 25.17 14.72
N ASN A 189 -0.75 25.69 15.79
CA ASN A 189 0.17 26.83 15.69
C ASN A 189 1.58 26.46 15.17
N SER A 190 1.97 25.18 15.19
CA SER A 190 3.29 24.75 14.75
C SER A 190 3.26 24.19 13.32
N ARG A 191 4.07 24.78 12.44
CA ARG A 191 4.30 24.28 11.08
C ARG A 191 5.55 23.41 10.94
N ASN A 192 6.30 23.21 12.02
CA ASN A 192 7.50 22.37 12.00
C ASN A 192 7.11 20.87 12.04
N PRO A 193 7.35 20.08 10.97
CA PRO A 193 7.00 18.67 10.93
C PRO A 193 7.88 17.80 11.85
N ARG A 194 9.04 18.31 12.29
CA ARG A 194 9.99 17.60 13.16
C ARG A 194 9.59 17.60 14.63
N ARG A 195 8.66 18.46 15.04
CA ARG A 195 8.16 18.49 16.43
C ARG A 195 7.30 17.25 16.71
N THR A 196 7.31 16.75 17.93
CA THR A 196 6.38 15.69 18.35
C THR A 196 4.92 16.15 18.31
N SER A 197 4.03 15.26 17.88
CA SER A 197 2.59 15.47 17.85
C SER A 197 1.86 14.18 18.20
N VAL A 198 0.88 14.27 19.10
CA VAL A 198 -0.01 13.14 19.42
C VAL A 198 -0.99 12.83 18.28
N LEU A 199 -1.25 13.81 17.41
CA LEU A 199 -2.19 13.71 16.31
C LEU A 199 -1.72 14.57 15.13
N ARG A 200 -0.68 14.10 14.42
CA ARG A 200 -0.28 14.66 13.13
C ARG A 200 -1.33 14.33 12.09
N LYS A 201 -1.56 15.26 11.15
CA LYS A 201 -2.60 15.17 10.11
C LYS A 201 -1.95 15.34 8.76
N ILE A 202 -2.21 14.41 7.86
CA ILE A 202 -1.65 14.39 6.50
C ILE A 202 -2.81 14.23 5.53
N SER A 203 -3.13 15.29 4.80
CA SER A 203 -4.10 15.19 3.72
C SER A 203 -3.48 14.47 2.53
N LEU A 204 -4.04 13.33 2.16
CA LEU A 204 -3.63 12.55 1.00
C LEU A 204 -3.88 13.31 -0.29
N THR A 205 -5.01 14.02 -0.39
CA THR A 205 -5.36 14.78 -1.60
C THR A 205 -4.42 15.96 -1.82
N ARG A 206 -4.02 16.66 -0.75
CA ARG A 206 -3.01 17.73 -0.85
C ARG A 206 -1.61 17.18 -1.12
N LEU A 207 -1.25 16.06 -0.49
CA LEU A 207 0.02 15.39 -0.73
C LEU A 207 0.13 14.92 -2.18
N GLU A 208 -0.90 14.28 -2.73
CA GLU A 208 -0.93 13.85 -4.12
C GLU A 208 -0.80 15.04 -5.08
N ARG A 209 -1.55 16.13 -4.84
CA ARG A 209 -1.43 17.35 -5.64
C ARG A 209 0.00 17.90 -5.68
N GLU A 210 0.67 17.94 -4.55
CA GLU A 210 2.06 18.41 -4.45
C GLU A 210 3.04 17.44 -5.11
N VAL A 211 2.86 16.13 -4.93
CA VAL A 211 3.69 15.10 -5.58
C VAL A 211 3.54 15.14 -7.10
N GLN A 212 2.33 15.36 -7.61
CA GLN A 212 2.09 15.53 -9.05
C GLN A 212 2.80 16.78 -9.59
N LEU A 213 2.77 17.89 -8.86
CA LEU A 213 3.50 19.11 -9.23
C LEU A 213 5.01 18.86 -9.29
N LEU A 214 5.58 18.25 -8.24
CA LEU A 214 7.01 17.92 -8.19
C LEU A 214 7.40 17.00 -9.34
N HIS A 215 6.63 15.93 -9.58
CA HIS A 215 6.86 15.01 -10.69
C HIS A 215 6.82 15.74 -12.04
N ALA A 216 5.85 16.65 -12.23
CA ALA A 216 5.73 17.42 -13.45
C ALA A 216 6.94 18.34 -13.68
N GLN A 217 7.55 18.82 -12.59
CA GLN A 217 8.79 19.61 -12.60
C GLN A 217 10.07 18.77 -12.66
N GLY A 218 9.98 17.44 -12.74
CA GLY A 218 11.14 16.54 -12.72
C GLY A 218 11.83 16.46 -11.35
N LYS A 219 11.13 16.85 -10.27
CA LYS A 219 11.61 16.80 -8.89
C LYS A 219 11.03 15.56 -8.18
N ASN A 220 11.72 15.14 -7.12
CA ASN A 220 11.25 14.08 -6.24
C ASN A 220 10.59 14.66 -4.98
N PRO A 221 9.64 13.94 -4.34
CA PRO A 221 9.12 14.29 -3.03
C PRO A 221 10.26 14.44 -2.02
N ASP A 222 10.20 15.45 -1.15
CA ASP A 222 11.23 15.69 -0.14
C ASP A 222 11.19 14.67 1.02
N SER A 223 12.11 14.77 1.97
CA SER A 223 12.15 13.84 3.11
C SER A 223 10.93 13.94 4.02
N VAL A 224 10.22 15.07 4.06
CA VAL A 224 9.02 15.24 4.87
C VAL A 224 7.87 14.47 4.22
N MET A 225 7.70 14.59 2.90
CA MET A 225 6.70 13.84 2.14
C MET A 225 6.98 12.34 2.15
N ARG A 226 8.23 11.93 1.88
CA ARG A 226 8.61 10.52 1.82
C ARG A 226 8.39 9.77 3.14
N ASN A 227 8.55 10.45 4.28
CA ASN A 227 8.39 9.86 5.61
C ASN A 227 7.09 10.29 6.31
N LEU A 228 6.11 10.78 5.53
CA LEU A 228 4.80 11.22 6.03
C LEU A 228 4.92 12.08 7.31
N ALA A 229 5.83 13.06 7.27
CA ALA A 229 6.11 13.98 8.37
C ALA A 229 6.35 13.30 9.73
N GLY A 230 7.01 12.13 9.72
CA GLY A 230 7.38 11.38 10.92
C GLY A 230 6.21 10.65 11.57
N LEU A 231 5.12 10.39 10.84
CA LEU A 231 3.99 9.62 11.32
C LEU A 231 4.45 8.22 11.73
N SER A 232 4.29 7.86 13.00
CA SER A 232 4.70 6.55 13.52
C SER A 232 3.61 5.50 13.29
N ARG A 233 2.33 5.93 13.28
CA ARG A 233 1.19 5.02 13.10
C ARG A 233 -0.01 5.76 12.56
N ILE A 234 -0.74 5.13 11.63
CA ILE A 234 -2.08 5.59 11.23
C ILE A 234 -3.08 5.08 12.27
N GLN A 235 -3.70 5.99 13.01
CA GLN A 235 -4.76 5.68 13.98
C GLN A 235 -6.14 6.03 13.44
N PHE A 236 -6.23 7.12 12.68
CA PHE A 236 -7.48 7.64 12.16
C PHE A 236 -7.41 7.92 10.67
N VAL A 237 -8.54 7.70 10.00
CA VAL A 237 -8.82 8.23 8.66
C VAL A 237 -9.98 9.20 8.81
N LEU A 238 -9.75 10.48 8.53
CA LEU A 238 -10.73 11.54 8.68
C LEU A 238 -11.09 12.09 7.29
N VAL A 239 -12.38 12.18 7.01
CA VAL A 239 -12.91 12.63 5.72
C VAL A 239 -13.56 14.00 5.90
N TYR A 240 -13.21 14.94 5.04
CA TYR A 240 -13.78 16.29 5.03
C TYR A 240 -14.37 16.58 3.65
N PRO A 241 -15.64 16.20 3.40
CA PRO A 241 -16.29 16.35 2.10
C PRO A 241 -16.29 17.81 1.60
N GLU A 242 -16.52 18.75 2.51
CA GLU A 242 -16.49 20.19 2.26
C GLU A 242 -15.17 20.70 1.67
N THR A 243 -14.02 20.09 2.00
CA THR A 243 -12.72 20.45 1.43
C THR A 243 -12.18 19.42 0.44
N GLY A 244 -12.85 18.27 0.31
CA GLY A 244 -12.36 17.11 -0.45
C GLY A 244 -11.10 16.49 0.15
N ASP A 245 -10.85 16.65 1.46
CA ASP A 245 -9.66 16.09 2.10
C ASP A 245 -9.93 14.69 2.68
N ILE A 246 -9.03 13.75 2.37
CA ILE A 246 -8.88 12.48 3.08
C ILE A 246 -7.60 12.58 3.91
N VAL A 247 -7.73 12.52 5.23
CA VAL A 247 -6.64 12.80 6.16
C VAL A 247 -6.26 11.57 6.95
N LEU A 248 -5.00 11.15 6.84
CA LEU A 248 -4.40 10.20 7.77
C LEU A 248 -3.97 10.93 9.04
N ALA A 249 -4.28 10.38 10.20
CA ALA A 249 -3.88 10.96 11.46
C ALA A 249 -3.42 9.96 12.52
N GLY A 250 -2.46 10.39 13.33
CA GLY A 250 -1.89 9.59 14.42
C GLY A 250 -0.64 10.22 15.03
N PRO A 251 0.06 9.50 15.94
CA PRO A 251 1.25 9.99 16.59
C PRO A 251 2.39 10.16 15.60
N ALA A 252 3.19 11.20 15.78
CA ALA A 252 4.34 11.50 14.95
C ALA A 252 5.43 12.22 15.74
N GLY A 253 6.68 12.05 15.32
CA GLY A 253 7.85 12.57 16.01
C GLY A 253 8.91 13.11 15.06
N ASP A 254 10.07 13.42 15.63
CA ASP A 254 11.30 13.55 14.86
C ASP A 254 11.68 12.19 14.25
N TRP A 255 12.41 12.19 13.14
CA TRP A 255 12.83 10.94 12.49
C TRP A 255 14.23 11.02 11.91
N ARG A 256 14.95 9.91 11.92
CA ARG A 256 16.35 9.81 11.45
C ARG A 256 16.62 8.43 10.87
N PRO A 257 17.60 8.27 9.98
CA PRO A 257 18.08 6.94 9.63
C PRO A 257 18.72 6.26 10.86
N ASP A 258 18.49 4.96 11.01
CA ASP A 258 19.29 4.07 11.86
C ASP A 258 20.54 3.56 11.11
N ASP A 259 21.31 2.68 11.75
CA ASP A 259 22.54 2.11 11.18
C ASP A 259 22.28 1.23 9.94
N ASP A 260 21.06 0.70 9.81
CA ASP A 260 20.60 -0.09 8.66
C ASP A 260 19.95 0.79 7.57
N GLY A 261 19.90 2.11 7.77
CA GLY A 261 19.29 3.08 6.87
C GLY A 261 17.75 3.15 6.96
N ARG A 262 17.12 2.48 7.93
CA ARG A 262 15.67 2.58 8.18
C ARG A 262 15.34 3.91 8.81
N MET A 263 14.24 4.52 8.39
CA MET A 263 13.79 5.78 8.98
C MET A 263 13.02 5.49 10.27
N VAL A 264 13.56 5.93 11.40
CA VAL A 264 13.04 5.64 12.74
C VAL A 264 12.82 6.90 13.56
N ASP A 265 11.94 6.83 14.55
CA ASP A 265 11.72 7.87 15.55
C ASP A 265 12.81 7.88 16.65
N GLU A 266 12.68 8.77 17.64
CA GLU A 266 13.61 8.89 18.77
C GLU A 266 13.75 7.59 19.59
N LYS A 267 12.73 6.71 19.56
CA LYS A 267 12.71 5.42 20.26
C LYS A 267 13.18 4.26 19.38
N GLY A 268 13.59 4.54 18.13
CA GLY A 268 14.00 3.52 17.18
C GLY A 268 12.84 2.79 16.50
N ARG A 269 11.59 3.28 16.61
CA ARG A 269 10.45 2.69 15.89
C ARG A 269 10.39 3.22 14.46
N PRO A 270 10.10 2.40 13.44
CA PRO A 270 9.96 2.88 12.07
C PRO A 270 8.86 3.94 11.93
N VAL A 271 9.04 4.85 10.97
CA VAL A 271 8.00 5.80 10.54
C VAL A 271 7.32 5.29 9.28
N VAL A 272 6.05 5.67 9.09
CA VAL A 272 5.30 5.32 7.90
C VAL A 272 5.91 6.03 6.68
N GLN A 273 6.25 5.25 5.65
CA GLN A 273 6.84 5.77 4.42
C GLN A 273 5.81 5.82 3.29
N LEU A 274 5.92 6.83 2.43
CA LEU A 274 4.98 7.12 1.36
C LEU A 274 4.97 6.01 0.28
N ASP A 275 6.13 5.45 -0.04
CA ASP A 275 6.27 4.34 -0.98
C ASP A 275 5.54 3.09 -0.50
N ASP A 276 5.72 2.69 0.76
CA ASP A 276 5.00 1.56 1.34
C ASP A 276 3.48 1.79 1.38
N LEU A 277 3.04 3.00 1.74
CA LEU A 277 1.63 3.39 1.70
C LEU A 277 1.07 3.28 0.28
N VAL A 278 1.79 3.78 -0.73
CA VAL A 278 1.33 3.73 -2.12
C VAL A 278 1.31 2.30 -2.67
N VAL A 279 2.32 1.48 -2.36
CA VAL A 279 2.39 0.07 -2.78
C VAL A 279 1.23 -0.72 -2.18
N THR A 280 1.00 -0.58 -0.88
CA THR A 280 -0.09 -1.29 -0.18
C THR A 280 -1.47 -0.80 -0.60
N LEU A 281 -1.66 0.51 -0.82
CA LEU A 281 -2.91 1.03 -1.37
C LEU A 281 -3.19 0.50 -2.78
N ARG A 282 -2.18 0.48 -3.67
CA ARG A 282 -2.36 -0.08 -5.01
C ARG A 282 -2.78 -1.55 -4.95
N ASN A 283 -2.10 -2.35 -4.13
CA ASN A 283 -2.48 -3.75 -3.89
C ASN A 283 -3.95 -3.88 -3.39
N ALA A 284 -4.38 -3.00 -2.49
CA ALA A 284 -5.76 -2.99 -1.98
C ALA A 284 -6.81 -2.78 -3.10
N PHE A 285 -6.47 -2.04 -4.16
CA PHE A 285 -7.38 -1.79 -5.28
C PHE A 285 -7.20 -2.76 -6.46
N SER A 286 -6.01 -3.33 -6.69
CA SER A 286 -5.73 -4.17 -7.87
C SER A 286 -5.66 -5.67 -7.59
N GLU A 287 -5.25 -6.09 -6.38
CA GLU A 287 -4.93 -7.48 -6.03
C GLU A 287 -5.81 -7.97 -4.87
N THR A 288 -7.05 -7.49 -4.78
CA THR A 288 -8.02 -7.80 -3.72
C THR A 288 -7.54 -7.49 -2.28
N GLY A 289 -6.46 -6.73 -2.13
CA GLY A 289 -5.85 -6.43 -0.83
C GLY A 289 -5.10 -7.60 -0.20
N ARG A 290 -4.64 -8.55 -1.03
CA ARG A 290 -3.91 -9.75 -0.62
C ARG A 290 -2.44 -9.62 -0.97
N PHE A 291 -1.57 -9.76 0.02
CA PHE A 291 -0.12 -9.79 -0.22
C PHE A 291 0.64 -10.53 0.86
N GLY A 292 1.87 -10.93 0.52
CA GLY A 292 2.63 -11.81 1.36
C GLY A 292 3.99 -12.23 0.84
N CYS A 293 4.67 -13.04 1.65
CA CYS A 293 5.94 -13.65 1.29
C CYS A 293 6.04 -15.08 1.83
N ALA A 294 6.89 -15.87 1.20
CA ALA A 294 7.25 -17.20 1.67
C ALA A 294 8.77 -17.35 1.64
N ILE A 295 9.29 -18.02 2.68
CA ILE A 295 10.68 -18.51 2.72
C ILE A 295 10.55 -20.02 2.79
N VAL A 296 10.88 -20.68 1.68
CA VAL A 296 10.56 -22.08 1.41
C VAL A 296 11.85 -22.89 1.27
N PRO A 297 12.01 -23.96 2.04
CA PRO A 297 13.09 -24.92 1.84
C PRO A 297 13.15 -25.44 0.40
N THR A 298 14.36 -25.56 -0.14
CA THR A 298 14.60 -26.23 -1.42
C THR A 298 14.25 -27.72 -1.32
N LYS A 299 13.96 -28.38 -2.45
CA LYS A 299 13.69 -29.83 -2.48
C LYS A 299 14.90 -30.61 -1.97
N GLU A 300 16.09 -30.17 -2.35
CA GLU A 300 17.38 -30.70 -1.91
C GLU A 300 17.54 -30.54 -0.39
N GLY A 301 17.21 -29.37 0.16
CA GLY A 301 17.24 -29.11 1.60
C GLY A 301 16.27 -30.00 2.39
N LEU A 302 15.05 -30.19 1.89
CA LEU A 302 14.07 -31.09 2.50
C LEU A 302 14.55 -32.55 2.50
N ALA A 303 15.09 -33.02 1.38
CA ALA A 303 15.69 -34.36 1.29
C ALA A 303 16.90 -34.51 2.23
N GLY A 304 17.72 -33.46 2.36
CA GLY A 304 18.83 -33.40 3.30
C GLY A 304 18.39 -33.54 4.76
N ILE A 305 17.33 -32.82 5.16
CA ILE A 305 16.73 -32.97 6.50
C ILE A 305 16.25 -34.40 6.72
N GLN A 306 15.52 -34.98 5.77
CA GLN A 306 15.00 -36.35 5.90
C GLN A 306 16.13 -37.36 6.09
N ALA A 307 17.21 -37.25 5.31
CA ALA A 307 18.39 -38.09 5.45
C ALA A 307 19.04 -37.93 6.83
N LYS A 308 19.25 -36.69 7.31
CA LYS A 308 19.81 -36.43 8.64
C LYS A 308 18.93 -36.93 9.77
N GLN A 309 17.61 -36.81 9.65
CA GLN A 309 16.70 -37.38 10.63
C GLN A 309 16.78 -38.90 10.67
N ALA A 310 16.90 -39.58 9.53
CA ALA A 310 17.08 -41.03 9.48
C ALA A 310 18.42 -41.49 10.10
N GLU A 311 19.48 -40.69 9.99
CA GLU A 311 20.73 -40.91 10.71
C GLU A 311 20.55 -40.78 12.23
N TRP A 312 19.89 -39.71 12.67
CA TRP A 312 19.65 -39.43 14.09
C TRP A 312 18.63 -40.35 14.74
N ALA A 313 17.69 -40.93 13.98
CA ALA A 313 16.74 -41.94 14.47
C ALA A 313 17.44 -43.21 14.99
N LYS A 314 18.69 -43.46 14.57
CA LYS A 314 19.53 -44.56 15.05
C LYS A 314 20.29 -44.22 16.33
N LYS A 315 20.32 -42.93 16.71
CA LYS A 315 21.01 -42.41 17.90
C LYS A 315 19.98 -42.15 19.00
N SER A 316 20.40 -42.25 20.26
CA SER A 316 19.58 -41.74 21.37
C SER A 316 19.79 -40.23 21.50
N LEU A 317 18.71 -39.46 21.41
CA LEU A 317 18.76 -38.02 21.61
C LEU A 317 18.79 -37.71 23.12
N THR A 318 19.81 -36.99 23.55
CA THR A 318 20.09 -36.64 24.95
C THR A 318 20.35 -35.14 25.07
N SER A 319 20.32 -34.60 26.29
CA SER A 319 20.60 -33.19 26.52
C SER A 319 22.01 -32.77 26.06
N SER A 320 23.00 -33.69 26.09
CA SER A 320 24.39 -33.38 25.72
C SER A 320 24.64 -33.35 24.21
N ASN A 321 23.88 -34.10 23.40
CA ASN A 321 24.02 -34.13 21.93
C ASN A 321 22.91 -33.37 21.19
N ARG A 322 21.99 -32.72 21.92
CA ARG A 322 20.90 -31.92 21.33
C ARG A 322 21.41 -30.79 20.44
N ALA A 323 22.48 -30.10 20.86
CA ALA A 323 23.05 -29.00 20.09
C ALA A 323 23.61 -29.49 18.74
N GLU A 324 24.29 -30.63 18.73
CA GLU A 324 24.80 -31.29 17.52
C GLU A 324 23.65 -31.70 16.60
N PHE A 325 22.60 -32.33 17.15
CA PHE A 325 21.40 -32.70 16.39
C PHE A 325 20.76 -31.50 15.68
N LEU A 326 20.59 -30.38 16.39
CA LEU A 326 19.99 -29.17 15.81
C LEU A 326 20.88 -28.56 14.73
N GLU A 327 22.20 -28.58 14.93
CA GLU A 327 23.14 -28.03 13.95
C GLU A 327 23.23 -28.87 12.67
N ASP A 328 23.17 -30.20 12.80
CA ASP A 328 23.11 -31.11 11.65
C ASP A 328 21.85 -30.87 10.81
N LEU A 329 20.69 -30.68 11.46
CA LEU A 329 19.44 -30.38 10.74
C LEU A 329 19.48 -29.02 10.05
N ARG A 330 20.04 -28.00 10.70
CA ARG A 330 20.21 -26.65 10.12
C ARG A 330 21.13 -26.69 8.92
N SER A 331 22.27 -27.37 9.04
CA SER A 331 23.25 -27.53 7.96
C SER A 331 22.66 -28.27 6.77
N ALA A 332 21.81 -29.26 7.01
CA ALA A 332 21.17 -30.04 5.95
C ALA A 332 20.04 -29.30 5.23
N LEU A 333 19.36 -28.35 5.90
CA LEU A 333 18.32 -27.53 5.29
C LEU A 333 18.85 -26.65 4.16
N GLY A 334 20.05 -26.10 4.33
CA GLY A 334 20.70 -25.27 3.32
C GLY A 334 19.94 -24.00 2.95
N GLU A 335 20.17 -23.54 1.72
CA GLU A 335 19.53 -22.34 1.18
C GLU A 335 18.03 -22.55 0.98
N GLN A 336 17.28 -21.45 1.11
CA GLN A 336 15.82 -21.43 0.99
C GLN A 336 15.42 -20.36 -0.03
N ASP A 337 14.40 -20.67 -0.82
CA ASP A 337 13.85 -19.76 -1.80
C ASP A 337 12.95 -18.72 -1.12
N ILE A 338 13.10 -17.47 -1.54
CA ILE A 338 12.26 -16.36 -1.08
C ILE A 338 11.36 -15.92 -2.23
N THR A 339 10.06 -15.89 -1.98
CA THR A 339 9.07 -15.40 -2.94
C THR A 339 8.15 -14.37 -2.28
N THR A 340 7.69 -13.40 -3.07
CA THR A 340 6.68 -12.42 -2.66
C THR A 340 5.51 -12.48 -3.63
N HIS A 341 4.30 -12.20 -3.15
CA HIS A 341 3.08 -12.15 -3.95
C HIS A 341 2.22 -10.95 -3.55
N GLY A 342 1.41 -10.45 -4.49
CA GLY A 342 0.58 -9.25 -4.32
C GLY A 342 1.35 -7.91 -4.29
N ILE A 343 2.66 -7.94 -4.05
CA ILE A 343 3.54 -6.76 -4.07
C ILE A 343 4.83 -7.06 -4.85
N ASP A 344 5.36 -6.05 -5.55
CA ASP A 344 6.58 -6.16 -6.33
C ASP A 344 7.79 -6.42 -5.41
N PRO A 345 8.58 -7.49 -5.64
CA PRO A 345 9.72 -7.87 -4.81
C PRO A 345 10.82 -6.79 -4.70
N ARG A 346 10.83 -5.81 -5.60
CA ARG A 346 11.81 -4.70 -5.62
C ARG A 346 11.42 -3.54 -4.70
N THR A 347 10.27 -3.61 -4.05
CA THR A 347 9.76 -2.55 -3.18
C THR A 347 10.30 -2.67 -1.75
N HIS A 348 10.31 -1.55 -1.03
CA HIS A 348 10.63 -1.55 0.40
C HIS A 348 9.64 -2.41 1.20
N ALA A 349 8.33 -2.30 0.93
CA ALA A 349 7.28 -3.14 1.52
C ALA A 349 7.56 -4.65 1.41
N ALA A 350 8.04 -5.12 0.24
CA ALA A 350 8.42 -6.52 0.05
C ALA A 350 9.58 -6.94 0.96
N ARG A 351 10.60 -6.10 1.07
CA ARG A 351 11.72 -6.33 2.01
C ARG A 351 11.23 -6.39 3.45
N VAL A 352 10.31 -5.50 3.86
CA VAL A 352 9.78 -5.43 5.23
C VAL A 352 9.08 -6.74 5.61
N ILE A 353 8.18 -7.25 4.78
CA ILE A 353 7.43 -8.47 5.11
C ILE A 353 8.33 -9.71 5.14
N VAL A 354 9.34 -9.77 4.26
CA VAL A 354 10.32 -10.87 4.23
C VAL A 354 11.20 -10.82 5.47
N GLU A 355 11.69 -9.64 5.87
CA GLU A 355 12.52 -9.50 7.05
C GLU A 355 11.74 -9.87 8.33
N ALA A 356 10.47 -9.46 8.43
CA ALA A 356 9.61 -9.81 9.55
C ALA A 356 9.42 -11.33 9.68
N ASP A 357 9.14 -12.02 8.56
CA ASP A 357 8.99 -13.48 8.52
C ASP A 357 10.29 -14.22 8.84
N TYR A 358 11.40 -13.79 8.22
CA TYR A 358 12.73 -14.33 8.44
C TYR A 358 13.09 -14.28 9.92
N ARG A 359 12.90 -13.12 10.55
CA ARG A 359 13.23 -12.93 11.97
C ARG A 359 12.30 -13.72 12.89
N MET A 360 11.03 -13.89 12.53
CA MET A 360 10.10 -14.74 13.29
C MET A 360 10.59 -16.19 13.28
N LYS A 361 11.06 -16.67 12.12
CA LYS A 361 11.67 -18.00 11.99
C LYS A 361 12.95 -18.13 12.80
N LEU A 362 13.83 -17.12 12.82
CA LEU A 362 15.02 -17.12 13.68
C LEU A 362 14.67 -17.26 15.17
N VAL A 363 13.66 -16.51 15.65
CA VAL A 363 13.17 -16.63 17.03
C VAL A 363 12.54 -18.00 17.29
N GLY A 364 11.71 -18.49 16.37
CA GLY A 364 11.08 -19.81 16.46
C GLY A 364 12.08 -20.98 16.49
N MET A 365 13.19 -20.84 15.76
CA MET A 365 14.31 -21.79 15.72
C MET A 365 15.35 -21.58 16.85
N GLY A 366 15.14 -20.60 17.74
CA GLY A 366 16.07 -20.31 18.85
C GLY A 366 17.43 -19.77 18.40
N LEU A 367 17.54 -19.30 17.15
CA LEU A 367 18.73 -18.64 16.62
C LEU A 367 18.80 -17.18 17.08
N GLU A 368 17.64 -16.56 17.31
CA GLU A 368 17.52 -15.27 17.97
C GLU A 368 16.73 -15.41 19.27
N LYS A 369 17.09 -14.62 20.27
CA LYS A 369 16.38 -14.62 21.56
C LYS A 369 14.99 -14.01 21.38
N GLY A 370 13.95 -14.64 21.92
CA GLY A 370 12.67 -13.99 22.15
C GLY A 370 12.75 -12.90 23.24
N THR A 371 11.61 -12.35 23.60
CA THR A 371 11.40 -11.45 24.76
C THR A 371 9.98 -11.62 25.30
N GLY A 372 9.69 -11.09 26.49
CA GLY A 372 8.34 -11.20 27.09
C GLY A 372 7.88 -12.63 27.40
N GLY A 373 8.81 -13.60 27.47
CA GLY A 373 8.47 -15.02 27.65
C GLY A 373 8.17 -15.77 26.35
N VAL A 374 8.46 -15.19 25.18
CA VAL A 374 8.50 -15.94 23.91
C VAL A 374 9.70 -16.88 23.92
N THR A 375 9.44 -18.17 24.12
CA THR A 375 10.42 -19.26 23.99
C THR A 375 10.43 -19.78 22.56
N SER A 376 11.58 -20.26 22.09
CA SER A 376 11.64 -20.91 20.79
C SER A 376 10.82 -22.20 20.78
N TYR A 377 10.32 -22.60 19.60
CA TYR A 377 9.63 -23.88 19.47
C TYR A 377 10.58 -25.03 19.83
N LEU A 378 11.83 -24.97 19.37
CA LEU A 378 12.83 -26.00 19.61
C LEU A 378 13.15 -26.17 21.10
N ASP A 379 13.19 -25.09 21.88
CA ASP A 379 13.39 -25.19 23.35
C ASP A 379 12.17 -25.79 24.06
N SER A 380 10.97 -25.64 23.48
CA SER A 380 9.73 -26.16 24.04
C SER A 380 9.49 -27.66 23.78
N ILE A 381 10.30 -28.29 22.93
CA ILE A 381 10.23 -29.74 22.72
C ILE A 381 10.90 -30.44 23.90
N GLU A 382 10.07 -30.89 24.85
CA GLU A 382 10.46 -31.83 25.89
C GLU A 382 10.51 -33.24 25.29
N LEU A 383 11.67 -33.88 25.35
CA LEU A 383 11.84 -35.29 24.98
C LEU A 383 12.00 -36.09 26.26
N ALA A 384 11.11 -37.06 26.50
CA ALA A 384 11.35 -38.02 27.57
C ALA A 384 12.56 -38.90 27.22
N LYS A 385 13.24 -39.40 28.25
CA LYS A 385 14.45 -40.21 28.08
C LYS A 385 14.13 -41.48 27.29
N GLY A 386 14.62 -41.57 26.05
CA GLY A 386 14.42 -42.73 25.17
C GLY A 386 13.27 -42.62 24.16
N GLU A 387 12.56 -41.49 24.09
CA GLU A 387 11.58 -41.26 23.03
C GLU A 387 12.25 -40.88 21.70
N ALA A 388 11.62 -41.31 20.59
CA ALA A 388 12.01 -40.88 19.26
C ALA A 388 11.76 -39.37 19.11
N PRO A 389 12.58 -38.66 18.29
CA PRO A 389 12.30 -37.27 17.96
C PRO A 389 10.89 -37.13 17.37
N PRO A 390 10.22 -35.97 17.54
CA PRO A 390 8.89 -35.75 16.99
C PRO A 390 8.89 -36.03 15.48
N PRO A 391 7.80 -36.57 14.93
CA PRO A 391 7.71 -36.81 13.49
C PRO A 391 7.97 -35.53 12.70
N THR A 392 8.45 -35.70 11.45
CA THR A 392 8.86 -34.67 10.50
C THR A 392 7.67 -33.80 10.02
N ASN A 393 7.00 -33.14 10.96
CA ASN A 393 6.00 -32.17 10.63
C ASN A 393 6.73 -30.86 10.31
N VAL A 394 6.55 -30.38 9.09
CA VAL A 394 7.01 -29.04 8.72
C VAL A 394 6.13 -28.06 9.48
N LEU A 395 6.74 -27.20 10.29
CA LEU A 395 6.02 -26.18 11.03
C LEU A 395 5.82 -24.99 10.11
N ARG A 396 4.56 -24.60 9.95
CA ARG A 396 4.20 -23.39 9.23
C ARG A 396 3.82 -22.31 10.24
N TRP A 397 4.52 -21.18 10.20
CA TRP A 397 4.12 -19.94 10.87
C TRP A 397 3.92 -18.86 9.84
N TRP A 398 2.95 -17.98 10.06
CA TRP A 398 2.75 -16.83 9.19
C TRP A 398 2.09 -15.67 9.92
N PHE A 399 2.36 -14.45 9.48
CA PHE A 399 1.65 -13.27 9.94
C PHE A 399 0.31 -13.12 9.23
N THR A 400 -0.69 -12.63 9.96
CA THR A 400 -1.94 -12.12 9.41
C THR A 400 -2.46 -10.93 10.19
N LEU A 401 -3.47 -10.23 9.66
CA LEU A 401 -4.05 -9.06 10.31
C LEU A 401 -4.65 -9.41 11.68
N ASN A 402 -4.42 -8.51 12.63
CA ASN A 402 -4.97 -8.55 13.99
C ASN A 402 -5.54 -7.18 14.34
N TYR A 403 -6.39 -6.67 13.47
CA TYR A 403 -7.23 -5.52 13.76
C TYR A 403 -8.60 -6.01 14.22
N ASP A 404 -9.17 -5.31 15.19
CA ASP A 404 -10.58 -5.40 15.54
C ASP A 404 -11.42 -4.75 14.43
N ALA A 405 -12.75 -4.81 14.56
CA ALA A 405 -13.65 -4.13 13.64
C ALA A 405 -13.30 -2.62 13.53
N LEU A 406 -13.29 -2.11 12.30
CA LEU A 406 -13.16 -0.68 12.03
C LEU A 406 -14.29 0.06 12.76
N ARG A 407 -13.96 1.06 13.58
CA ARG A 407 -14.95 1.95 14.20
C ARG A 407 -15.17 3.16 13.33
N SER A 408 -16.39 3.68 13.29
CA SER A 408 -16.72 4.90 12.55
C SER A 408 -17.59 5.86 13.34
N ALA A 409 -17.49 7.14 12.99
CA ALA A 409 -18.48 8.13 13.37
C ALA A 409 -19.84 7.82 12.69
N PRO A 410 -20.96 8.27 13.27
CA PRO A 410 -22.30 8.03 12.71
C PRO A 410 -22.47 8.48 11.25
N GLN A 411 -21.71 9.48 10.82
CA GLN A 411 -21.74 10.03 9.46
C GLN A 411 -20.77 9.34 8.49
N ASN A 412 -20.01 8.32 8.92
CA ASN A 412 -18.97 7.64 8.14
C ASN A 412 -17.91 8.60 7.57
N ASP A 413 -17.56 9.62 8.35
CA ASP A 413 -16.60 10.66 8.00
C ASP A 413 -15.36 10.68 8.92
N ALA A 414 -15.30 9.77 9.88
CA ALA A 414 -14.16 9.52 10.73
C ALA A 414 -14.09 8.04 11.05
N PHE A 415 -12.92 7.45 10.89
CA PHE A 415 -12.67 6.03 11.10
C PHE A 415 -11.46 5.85 12.02
N GLN A 416 -11.51 4.85 12.88
CA GLN A 416 -10.40 4.48 13.76
C GLN A 416 -9.95 3.06 13.47
N LEU A 417 -8.64 2.91 13.21
CA LEU A 417 -7.98 1.60 13.14
C LEU A 417 -7.69 1.14 14.58
N HIS A 418 -8.30 0.03 14.99
CA HIS A 418 -8.16 -0.52 16.34
C HIS A 418 -7.58 -1.94 16.31
N GLY A 419 -6.62 -2.22 17.20
CA GLY A 419 -5.96 -3.51 17.32
C GLY A 419 -4.43 -3.42 17.22
N PRO A 420 -3.70 -4.50 17.55
CA PRO A 420 -2.22 -4.54 17.56
C PRO A 420 -1.57 -4.68 16.17
N GLY A 421 -2.33 -4.66 15.08
CA GLY A 421 -1.79 -4.69 13.72
C GLY A 421 -1.75 -6.08 13.12
N VAL A 422 -0.83 -6.93 13.59
CA VAL A 422 -0.66 -8.31 13.09
C VAL A 422 -0.63 -9.33 14.22
N LYS A 423 -0.87 -10.59 13.87
CA LYS A 423 -0.71 -11.77 14.73
C LYS A 423 -0.02 -12.89 13.96
N VAL A 424 0.54 -13.84 14.70
CA VAL A 424 1.11 -15.06 14.13
C VAL A 424 0.07 -16.18 14.24
N LEU A 425 -0.10 -16.91 13.14
CA LEU A 425 -0.83 -18.17 13.10
C LEU A 425 0.14 -19.33 12.85
N SER A 426 -0.35 -20.55 13.10
CA SER A 426 0.44 -21.77 12.98
C SER A 426 -0.35 -22.91 12.36
N GLU A 427 0.34 -23.78 11.64
CA GLU A 427 -0.17 -25.02 11.07
C GLU A 427 0.97 -26.06 11.07
N ASN A 428 0.61 -27.34 11.20
CA ASN A 428 1.50 -28.46 10.94
C ASN A 428 1.29 -28.94 9.49
N GLU A 429 2.37 -29.18 8.77
CA GLU A 429 2.35 -29.77 7.43
C GLU A 429 3.05 -31.12 7.46
N MET A 430 2.69 -32.00 6.54
CA MET A 430 3.34 -33.30 6.33
C MET A 430 4.22 -33.25 5.08
N LEU A 431 5.27 -34.06 5.02
CA LEU A 431 6.04 -34.28 3.80
C LEU A 431 5.63 -35.62 3.17
N THR A 432 5.39 -35.63 1.86
CA THR A 432 5.22 -36.88 1.10
C THR A 432 6.56 -37.61 0.95
N GLU A 433 6.52 -38.86 0.51
CA GLU A 433 7.73 -39.63 0.15
C GLU A 433 8.57 -38.95 -0.96
N ARG A 434 7.96 -38.04 -1.73
CA ARG A 434 8.63 -37.25 -2.78
C ARG A 434 9.14 -35.90 -2.27
N GLY A 435 9.03 -35.62 -0.97
CA GLY A 435 9.46 -34.37 -0.35
C GLY A 435 8.50 -33.19 -0.57
N GLU A 436 7.25 -33.44 -0.99
CA GLU A 436 6.25 -32.39 -1.20
C GLU A 436 5.51 -32.08 0.11
N ARG A 437 5.18 -30.80 0.33
CA ARG A 437 4.49 -30.34 1.55
C ARG A 437 2.98 -30.48 1.40
N VAL A 438 2.34 -31.09 2.39
CA VAL A 438 0.89 -31.30 2.47
C VAL A 438 0.34 -30.57 3.70
N HIS A 439 -0.61 -29.66 3.47
CA HIS A 439 -1.31 -28.91 4.51
C HIS A 439 -2.25 -29.80 5.31
N THR A 440 -2.39 -29.54 6.61
CA THR A 440 -3.28 -30.35 7.49
C THR A 440 -4.42 -29.56 8.09
N GLY A 441 -4.38 -28.22 8.00
CA GLY A 441 -5.32 -27.31 8.66
C GLY A 441 -5.28 -27.37 10.19
N LYS A 442 -4.38 -28.15 10.79
CA LYS A 442 -4.30 -28.41 12.22
C LYS A 442 -2.95 -27.93 12.76
N SER A 443 -2.95 -27.49 14.02
CA SER A 443 -1.72 -27.12 14.71
C SER A 443 -1.63 -27.86 16.04
N SER A 444 -0.50 -28.52 16.26
CA SER A 444 -0.15 -29.16 17.53
C SER A 444 -0.08 -28.13 18.66
N ASP A 445 -0.21 -28.59 19.91
CA ASP A 445 -0.21 -27.71 21.07
C ASP A 445 1.05 -26.87 21.18
N LEU A 446 2.23 -27.46 20.93
CA LEU A 446 3.52 -26.74 20.94
C LEU A 446 3.60 -25.69 19.83
N ASN A 447 3.17 -26.05 18.61
CA ASN A 447 3.20 -25.16 17.46
C ASN A 447 2.26 -23.95 17.68
N SER A 448 1.05 -24.21 18.16
CA SER A 448 0.08 -23.18 18.53
C SER A 448 0.53 -22.33 19.73
N LYS A 449 1.26 -22.90 20.70
CA LYS A 449 1.81 -22.16 21.84
C LYS A 449 2.81 -21.10 21.39
N PHE A 450 3.70 -21.43 20.44
CA PHE A 450 4.64 -20.44 19.89
C PHE A 450 3.90 -19.27 19.24
N ALA A 451 2.97 -19.54 18.31
CA ALA A 451 2.21 -18.49 17.61
C ALA A 451 1.39 -17.60 18.56
N ARG A 452 0.73 -18.21 19.57
CA ARG A 452 0.01 -17.46 20.62
C ARG A 452 0.95 -16.62 21.48
N SER A 453 2.10 -17.16 21.88
CA SER A 453 3.08 -16.43 22.70
C SER A 453 3.69 -15.26 21.93
N PHE A 454 4.06 -15.48 20.67
CA PHE A 454 4.58 -14.43 19.78
C PHE A 454 3.56 -13.30 19.62
N THR A 455 2.30 -13.65 19.34
CA THR A 455 1.20 -12.68 19.23
C THR A 455 0.96 -11.92 20.53
N LYS A 456 0.93 -12.60 21.67
CA LYS A 456 0.71 -11.98 22.98
C LYS A 456 1.81 -10.96 23.33
N ASN A 457 3.04 -11.24 22.93
CA ASN A 457 4.21 -10.44 23.27
C ASN A 457 4.69 -9.56 22.10
N PHE A 458 3.85 -9.34 21.09
CA PHE A 458 4.22 -8.65 19.86
C PHE A 458 4.79 -7.24 20.11
N GLU A 459 4.19 -6.45 21.00
CA GLU A 459 4.71 -5.12 21.38
C GLU A 459 6.10 -5.18 22.04
N SER A 460 6.35 -6.20 22.87
CA SER A 460 7.68 -6.38 23.49
C SER A 460 8.71 -6.81 22.45
N LEU A 461 8.30 -7.66 21.49
CA LEU A 461 9.12 -8.05 20.35
C LEU A 461 9.41 -6.85 19.45
N ALA A 462 8.44 -5.98 19.19
CA ALA A 462 8.59 -4.75 18.41
C ALA A 462 9.56 -3.75 19.06
N ALA A 463 9.54 -3.64 20.39
CA ALA A 463 10.52 -2.83 21.12
C ALA A 463 11.95 -3.37 20.98
N LYS A 464 12.12 -4.69 20.82
CA LYS A 464 13.43 -5.33 20.63
C LYS A 464 13.87 -5.37 19.17
N TYR A 465 12.93 -5.65 18.29
CA TYR A 465 13.09 -5.84 16.86
C TYR A 465 12.18 -4.85 16.13
N PRO A 466 12.69 -3.65 15.79
CA PRO A 466 11.89 -2.57 15.21
C PRO A 466 11.12 -2.93 13.94
N ILE A 467 11.50 -4.00 13.23
CA ILE A 467 10.77 -4.51 12.07
C ILE A 467 9.31 -4.87 12.36
N TYR A 468 8.96 -5.14 13.62
CA TYR A 468 7.59 -5.44 14.04
C TYR A 468 6.80 -4.22 14.56
N ALA A 469 7.42 -3.04 14.62
CA ALA A 469 6.87 -1.86 15.30
C ALA A 469 5.99 -0.96 14.44
#